data_AF-A0A8J5KM47-F1
#
_entry.id   AF-A0A8J5KM47-F1
#
_cell.length_a   1.000
_cell.length_b   1.000
_cell.length_c   1.000
_cell.angle_alpha   90.00
_cell.angle_beta   90.00
_cell.angle_gamma   90.00
#
_symmetry.space_group_name_H-M   'P 1'
#
loop_
_entity.id
_entity.type
_entity.pdbx_description
1 polymer ?
#
loop_
_entity_poly.entity_id
_entity_poly.type
_entity_poly.pdbx_seq_one_letter_code
_entity_poly.pdbx_strand_id
1 'polypeptide(L)'
;MQNEPQIVQCTHEEADTRIFVHVAHMVSVGYKVMVRTMDSDVVRLVVSVAAKLDTEIWVAFGTGNNFHYIAAQLIAESLGYEKTRALPVFHAFTDCDTVSSFNFR
;
A
#
# COMPACT_ATOMS: atom_id res chain seq x y z
N MET A 1 -11.52 -29.55 -2.40
CA MET A 1 -11.72 -28.48 -1.40
C MET A 1 -10.52 -27.58 -1.50
N GLN A 2 -10.66 -26.41 -2.13
CA GLN A 2 -9.60 -25.41 -2.12
C GLN A 2 -9.56 -24.85 -0.70
N ASN A 3 -8.43 -25.01 0.00
CA ASN A 3 -8.24 -24.38 1.30
C ASN A 3 -8.32 -22.87 1.08
N GLU A 4 -9.26 -22.20 1.74
CA GLU A 4 -9.26 -20.74 1.78
C GLU A 4 -7.93 -20.26 2.35
N PRO A 5 -7.30 -19.22 1.76
CA PRO A 5 -6.04 -18.71 2.27
C PRO A 5 -6.26 -18.15 3.67
N GLN A 6 -5.62 -18.76 4.67
CA GLN A 6 -5.73 -18.28 6.05
C GLN A 6 -5.15 -16.87 6.16
N ILE A 7 -5.84 -16.01 6.92
CA ILE A 7 -5.38 -14.65 7.19
C ILE A 7 -4.08 -14.72 8.01
N VAL A 8 -3.02 -14.12 7.48
CA VAL A 8 -1.74 -13.98 8.19
C VAL A 8 -1.94 -13.20 9.48
N GLN A 9 -1.50 -13.75 10.61
CA GLN A 9 -1.49 -13.03 11.87
C GLN A 9 -0.44 -11.91 11.80
N CYS A 10 -0.84 -10.66 12.03
CA CYS A 10 0.02 -9.49 11.98
C CYS A 10 -0.18 -8.62 13.23
N THR A 11 0.91 -8.41 13.99
CA THR A 11 0.92 -7.59 15.22
C THR A 11 1.30 -6.13 14.97
N HIS A 12 1.56 -5.75 13.71
CA HIS A 12 1.95 -4.38 13.33
C HIS A 12 0.81 -3.39 13.59
N GLU A 13 1.02 -2.36 14.42
CA GLU A 13 -0.07 -1.50 14.95
C GLU A 13 -0.77 -0.67 13.87
N GLU A 14 -0.01 0.07 13.08
CA GLU A 14 -0.48 1.07 12.12
C GLU A 14 -1.26 0.42 10.96
N ALA A 15 -2.51 0.85 10.73
CA ALA A 15 -3.44 0.13 9.87
C ALA A 15 -3.12 0.26 8.38
N ASP A 16 -2.70 1.46 7.97
CA ASP A 16 -2.31 1.83 6.61
C ASP A 16 -1.14 0.99 6.08
N THR A 17 -0.19 0.61 6.93
CA THR A 17 0.95 -0.24 6.58
C THR A 17 0.66 -1.72 6.85
N ARG A 18 -0.16 -2.06 7.86
CA ARG A 18 -0.57 -3.44 8.16
C ARG A 18 -1.24 -4.13 6.98
N ILE A 19 -2.07 -3.42 6.21
CA ILE A 19 -2.79 -3.98 5.07
C ILE A 19 -1.86 -4.66 4.05
N PHE A 20 -0.62 -4.18 3.90
CA PHE A 20 0.32 -4.70 2.91
C PHE A 20 0.87 -6.08 3.24
N VAL A 21 0.86 -6.50 4.51
CA VAL A 21 1.17 -7.88 4.89
C VAL A 21 0.16 -8.84 4.27
N HIS A 22 -1.12 -8.47 4.30
CA HIS A 22 -2.18 -9.27 3.70
C HIS A 22 -2.16 -9.20 2.18
N VAL A 23 -1.90 -8.03 1.59
CA VAL A 23 -1.72 -7.88 0.14
C VAL A 23 -0.60 -8.80 -0.36
N ALA A 24 0.58 -8.74 0.26
CA ALA A 24 1.71 -9.58 -0.12
C ALA A 24 1.40 -11.08 0.00
N HIS A 25 0.69 -11.48 1.06
CA HIS A 25 0.26 -12.86 1.22
C HIS A 25 -0.72 -13.29 0.10
N MET A 26 -1.76 -12.50 -0.18
CA MET A 26 -2.73 -12.82 -1.23
C MET A 26 -2.09 -12.91 -2.62
N VAL A 27 -1.18 -11.98 -2.93
CA VAL A 27 -0.38 -12.01 -4.17
C VAL A 27 0.45 -13.29 -4.23
N SER A 28 1.12 -13.68 -3.13
CA SER A 28 1.95 -14.89 -3.10
C SER A 28 1.17 -16.19 -3.34
N VAL A 29 -0.12 -16.20 -2.98
CA VAL A 29 -1.04 -17.32 -3.23
C VAL A 29 -1.63 -17.26 -4.65
N GLY A 30 -1.40 -16.19 -5.40
CA GLY A 30 -1.83 -16.02 -6.80
C GLY A 30 -3.17 -15.30 -6.96
N TYR A 31 -3.66 -14.62 -5.93
CA TYR A 31 -4.89 -13.82 -6.03
C TYR A 31 -4.61 -12.42 -6.61
N LYS A 32 -5.58 -11.91 -7.36
CA LYS A 32 -5.64 -10.51 -7.75
C LYS A 32 -6.15 -9.68 -6.58
N VAL A 33 -5.47 -8.58 -6.27
CA VAL A 33 -5.75 -7.78 -5.08
C VAL A 33 -6.21 -6.38 -5.46
N MET A 34 -7.27 -5.93 -4.77
CA MET A 34 -7.73 -4.56 -4.80
C MET A 34 -7.82 -4.01 -3.38
N VAL A 35 -7.19 -2.87 -3.13
CA VAL A 35 -7.22 -2.17 -1.85
C VAL A 35 -8.30 -1.10 -1.89
N ARG A 36 -9.25 -1.13 -0.96
CA ARG A 36 -10.27 -0.08 -0.80
C ARG A 36 -9.81 0.91 0.25
N THR A 37 -9.65 2.18 -0.10
CA THR A 37 -9.25 3.22 0.85
C THR A 37 -9.79 4.60 0.50
N MET A 38 -9.93 5.46 1.51
CA MET A 38 -10.13 6.91 1.36
C MET A 38 -8.86 7.70 1.67
N ASP A 39 -7.84 7.01 2.14
CA ASP A 39 -6.61 7.57 2.64
C ASP A 39 -5.58 7.65 1.50
N SER A 40 -5.00 8.84 1.31
CA SER A 40 -4.02 9.09 0.27
C SER A 40 -2.67 8.47 0.56
N ASP A 41 -2.34 8.27 1.83
CA ASP A 41 -1.06 7.73 2.28
C ASP A 41 -1.01 6.22 1.99
N VAL A 42 -2.15 5.54 2.18
CA VAL A 42 -2.35 4.16 1.68
C VAL A 42 -2.12 4.06 0.17
N VAL A 43 -2.57 5.04 -0.64
CA VAL A 43 -2.32 5.01 -2.10
C VAL A 43 -0.83 5.04 -2.41
N ARG A 44 -0.06 5.91 -1.73
CA ARG A 44 1.41 6.02 -1.91
C ARG A 44 2.10 4.71 -1.55
N LEU A 45 1.69 4.10 -0.45
CA LEU A 45 2.24 2.83 0.00
C LEU A 45 1.87 1.67 -0.96
N VAL A 46 0.64 1.64 -1.50
CA VAL A 46 0.25 0.63 -2.51
C VAL A 46 1.14 0.75 -3.75
N VAL A 47 1.44 1.96 -4.22
CA VAL A 47 2.32 2.18 -5.37
C VAL A 47 3.73 1.62 -5.10
N SER A 48 4.25 1.83 -3.89
CA SER A 48 5.55 1.26 -3.49
C SER A 48 5.53 -0.28 -3.47
N VAL A 49 4.45 -0.86 -2.94
CA VAL A 49 4.28 -2.32 -2.85
C VAL A 49 4.10 -2.95 -4.22
N ALA A 50 3.29 -2.35 -5.11
CA ALA A 50 3.08 -2.84 -6.47
C ALA A 50 4.40 -2.92 -7.26
N ALA A 51 5.25 -1.89 -7.14
CA ALA A 51 6.57 -1.89 -7.76
C ALA A 51 7.50 -2.98 -7.20
N LYS A 52 7.41 -3.24 -5.89
CA LYS A 52 8.24 -4.24 -5.22
C LYS A 52 7.82 -5.67 -5.54
N LEU A 53 6.51 -5.91 -5.65
CA LEU A 53 5.95 -7.23 -5.94
C LEU A 53 5.87 -7.53 -7.44
N ASP A 54 6.14 -6.53 -8.30
CA ASP A 54 6.05 -6.63 -9.76
C ASP A 54 4.72 -7.23 -10.21
N THR A 55 3.63 -6.74 -9.61
CA THR A 55 2.30 -7.31 -9.80
C THR A 55 1.25 -6.21 -9.92
N GLU A 56 0.13 -6.57 -10.56
CA GLU A 56 -1.01 -5.69 -10.72
C GLU A 56 -1.81 -5.58 -9.42
N ILE A 57 -1.78 -4.40 -8.80
CA ILE A 57 -2.55 -4.07 -7.60
C ILE A 57 -3.42 -2.86 -7.90
N TRP A 58 -4.72 -3.01 -7.64
CA TRP A 58 -5.69 -1.94 -7.86
C TRP A 58 -6.02 -1.23 -6.55
N VAL A 59 -6.34 0.05 -6.64
CA VAL A 59 -6.88 0.83 -5.53
C VAL A 59 -8.25 1.36 -5.89
N ALA A 60 -9.25 1.03 -5.09
CA ALA A 60 -10.56 1.67 -5.10
C ALA A 60 -10.52 2.87 -4.15
N PHE A 61 -10.32 4.07 -4.71
CA PHE A 61 -10.09 5.30 -3.96
C PHE A 61 -11.31 6.23 -4.00
N GLY A 62 -11.55 6.99 -2.92
CA GLY A 62 -12.61 8.00 -2.91
C GLY A 62 -14.03 7.46 -2.60
N THR A 63 -15.03 8.34 -2.54
CA THR A 63 -16.43 8.00 -2.24
C THR A 63 -17.37 8.79 -3.15
N GLY A 64 -18.58 8.25 -3.36
CA GLY A 64 -19.62 8.91 -4.16
C GLY A 64 -19.13 9.26 -5.56
N ASN A 65 -19.34 10.51 -5.96
CA ASN A 65 -18.92 11.01 -7.28
C ASN A 65 -17.39 11.16 -7.44
N ASN A 66 -16.63 11.11 -6.35
CA ASN A 66 -15.16 11.20 -6.36
C ASN A 66 -14.50 9.81 -6.24
N PHE A 67 -15.24 8.74 -6.53
CA PHE A 67 -14.72 7.38 -6.51
C PHE A 67 -13.98 7.04 -7.81
N HIS A 68 -12.77 6.49 -7.69
CA HIS A 68 -11.91 6.17 -8.82
C HIS A 68 -11.17 4.84 -8.60
N TYR A 69 -10.94 4.11 -9.68
CA TYR A 69 -10.03 2.95 -9.68
C TYR A 69 -8.66 3.39 -10.17
N ILE A 70 -7.63 3.07 -9.41
CA ILE A 70 -6.24 3.44 -9.67
C ILE A 70 -5.43 2.17 -9.86
N ALA A 71 -4.75 2.04 -11.00
CA ALA A 71 -3.80 0.97 -11.26
C ALA A 71 -2.44 1.38 -10.67
N ALA A 72 -2.03 0.76 -9.56
CA ALA A 72 -0.84 1.20 -8.83
C ALA A 72 0.45 0.93 -9.60
N GLN A 73 0.51 -0.16 -10.37
CA GLN A 73 1.66 -0.48 -11.19
C GLN A 73 1.96 0.60 -12.24
N LEU A 74 0.93 1.21 -12.85
CA LEU A 74 1.13 2.25 -13.85
C LEU A 74 1.74 3.53 -13.24
N ILE A 75 1.34 3.86 -12.00
CA ILE A 75 1.95 4.98 -11.27
C ILE A 75 3.41 4.65 -10.95
N ALA A 76 3.70 3.44 -10.46
CA ALA A 76 5.05 3.01 -10.16
C ALA A 76 5.98 3.07 -11.38
N GLU A 77 5.51 2.59 -12.53
CA GLU A 77 6.22 2.68 -13.81
C GLU A 77 6.49 4.14 -14.20
N SER A 78 5.49 5.01 -14.05
CA SER A 78 5.62 6.44 -14.38
C SER A 78 6.60 7.19 -13.47
N LEU A 79 6.66 6.83 -12.19
CA LEU A 79 7.58 7.42 -11.21
C LEU A 79 9.00 6.90 -11.37
N GLY A 80 9.15 5.67 -11.87
CA GLY A 80 10.41 4.97 -11.93
C GLY A 80 10.82 4.35 -10.59
N TYR A 81 11.78 3.44 -10.65
CA TYR A 81 12.21 2.61 -9.52
C TYR A 81 12.66 3.41 -8.29
N GLU A 82 13.52 4.40 -8.48
CA GLU A 82 14.12 5.16 -7.37
C GLU A 82 13.09 5.95 -6.57
N LYS A 83 12.17 6.65 -7.25
CA LYS A 83 11.13 7.45 -6.58
C LYS A 83 10.14 6.55 -5.87
N THR A 84 9.74 5.46 -6.50
CA THR A 84 8.76 4.53 -5.92
C THR A 84 9.29 3.83 -4.66
N ARG A 85 10.59 3.53 -4.61
CA ARG A 85 11.25 2.97 -3.43
C ARG A 85 11.37 3.98 -2.28
N ALA A 86 11.36 5.28 -2.57
CA ALA A 86 11.41 6.34 -1.57
C ALA A 86 10.03 6.67 -0.95
N LEU A 87 8.92 6.24 -1.55
CA LEU A 87 7.57 6.57 -1.06
C LEU A 87 7.30 6.19 0.42
N PRO A 88 7.72 5.01 0.93
CA PRO A 88 7.52 4.69 2.35
C PRO A 88 8.33 5.59 3.30
N VAL A 89 9.45 6.12 2.81
CA VAL A 89 10.25 7.09 3.58
C VAL A 89 9.51 8.42 3.65
N PHE A 90 8.92 8.87 2.53
CA PHE A 90 8.09 10.08 2.53
C PHE A 90 6.88 9.93 3.45
N HIS A 91 6.17 8.80 3.41
CA HIS A 91 5.12 8.44 4.38
C HIS A 91 5.59 8.69 5.82
N ALA A 92 6.65 8.00 6.25
CA ALA A 92 7.20 8.15 7.59
C ALA A 92 7.59 9.59 7.99
N PHE A 93 7.91 10.46 7.04
CA PHE A 93 8.25 11.87 7.30
C PHE A 93 7.04 12.82 7.22
N THR A 94 6.05 12.53 6.38
CA THR A 94 4.92 13.42 6.13
C THR A 94 3.67 13.06 6.90
N ASP A 95 3.57 11.81 7.35
CA ASP A 95 2.42 11.36 8.11
C ASP A 95 2.40 12.00 9.50
N CYS A 96 1.25 12.61 9.77
CA CYS A 96 0.98 13.45 10.91
C CYS A 96 1.03 12.68 12.25
N ASP A 97 1.05 11.35 12.20
CA ASP A 97 0.96 10.46 13.35
C ASP A 97 2.32 10.15 14.02
N THR A 98 3.43 10.76 13.59
CA THR A 98 4.70 10.60 14.32
C THR A 98 4.78 11.47 15.58
N VAL A 99 4.70 10.77 16.73
CA VAL A 99 5.31 11.17 18.01
C VAL A 99 6.77 11.61 17.81
N SER A 100 7.03 12.91 17.81
CA SER A 100 8.27 13.65 18.22
C SER A 100 9.68 13.02 18.14
N SER A 101 9.93 12.01 17.28
CA SER A 101 11.18 11.24 17.31
C SER A 101 12.34 11.88 16.53
N PHE A 102 12.06 12.84 15.64
CA PHE A 102 13.09 13.59 14.92
C PHE A 102 13.22 15.01 15.48
N ASN A 103 13.88 15.14 16.62
CA ASN A 103 14.36 16.42 17.12
C ASN A 103 15.77 16.64 16.55
N PHE A 104 15.90 17.50 15.54
CA PHE A 104 17.20 18.01 15.12
C PHE A 104 17.72 18.94 16.22
N ARG A 105 18.74 18.49 16.96
CA ARG A 105 19.66 19.36 17.67
C ARG A 105 20.87 19.66 16.81
#